data_AF-A0A519Q5I5-F1
#
_entry.id   AF-A0A519Q5I5-F1
#
_cell.length_a   1.000
_cell.length_b   1.000
_cell.length_c   1.000
_cell.angle_alpha   90.00
_cell.angle_beta   90.00
_cell.angle_gamma   90.00
#
_symmetry.space_group_name_H-M   'P 1'
#
loop_
_entity.id
_entity.type
_entity.pdbx_description
1 polymer ?
#
loop_
_entity_poly.entity_id
_entity_poly.type
_entity_poly.pdbx_seq_one_letter_code
_entity_poly.pdbx_strand_id
1 'polypeptide(L)'
;MTDASPPAYAGPRRILSGIQASGALHLGNYLGALKRFTALQDQAPTFVFVADMHAITVWQDPAVLTAQTREIAAAYLASGLDPAKTVIFPQSAVRAHADLAWIFNCVARLGWLDRMTQFKEKSGKHKERASVGLYTYPVLQAADILLYKATEV
;
A
#
# COMPACT_ATOMS: atom_id res chain seq x y z
N MET A 1 9.06 -14.47 23.27
CA MET A 1 9.77 -13.79 22.16
C MET A 1 11.20 -14.24 22.27
N THR A 2 11.76 -14.86 21.25
CA THR A 2 13.16 -15.28 21.24
C THR A 2 14.03 -14.04 21.06
N ASP A 3 15.04 -13.86 21.91
CA ASP A 3 16.02 -12.75 21.83
C ASP A 3 16.99 -12.88 20.64
N ALA A 4 16.77 -13.86 19.75
CA ALA A 4 17.57 -14.05 18.55
C ALA A 4 17.18 -13.02 17.48
N SER A 5 18.16 -12.28 16.99
CA SER A 5 18.00 -11.43 15.80
C SER A 5 17.53 -12.28 14.62
N PRO A 6 16.47 -11.89 13.90
CA PRO A 6 16.04 -12.61 12.72
C PRO A 6 17.15 -12.61 11.67
N PRO A 7 17.30 -13.69 10.88
CA PRO A 7 18.31 -13.75 9.84
C PRO A 7 18.10 -12.61 8.84
N ALA A 8 19.22 -12.01 8.40
CA ALA A 8 19.18 -10.97 7.38
C ALA A 8 18.59 -11.52 6.06
N TYR A 9 17.76 -10.73 5.40
CA TYR A 9 17.20 -11.10 4.10
C TYR A 9 18.31 -11.20 3.05
N ALA A 10 18.50 -12.40 2.49
CA ALA A 10 19.53 -12.70 1.47
C ALA A 10 18.96 -12.78 0.04
N GLY A 11 17.69 -12.40 -0.16
CA GLY A 11 17.08 -12.41 -1.48
C GLY A 11 17.40 -11.17 -2.32
N PRO A 12 16.92 -11.10 -3.57
CA PRO A 12 17.19 -9.96 -4.45
C PRO A 12 16.52 -8.68 -3.92
N ARG A 13 17.08 -7.52 -4.30
CA ARG A 13 16.43 -6.22 -4.13
C ARG A 13 15.07 -6.24 -4.81
N ARG A 14 14.05 -5.74 -4.13
CA ARG A 14 12.67 -5.61 -4.63
C ARG A 14 12.09 -4.28 -4.21
N ILE A 15 11.50 -3.58 -5.17
CA ILE A 15 10.90 -2.27 -4.98
C ILE A 15 9.39 -2.43 -4.97
N LEU A 16 8.74 -1.86 -3.97
CA LEU A 16 7.28 -1.84 -3.89
C LEU A 16 6.79 -0.39 -3.83
N SER A 17 5.76 -0.07 -4.60
CA SER A 17 5.08 1.22 -4.56
C SER A 17 3.58 1.00 -4.37
N GLY A 18 3.02 1.63 -3.34
CA GLY A 18 1.58 1.69 -3.15
C GLY A 18 1.07 3.11 -3.35
N ILE A 19 0.09 3.29 -4.23
CA ILE A 19 -0.62 4.57 -4.38
C ILE A 19 -2.08 4.39 -4.01
N GLN A 20 -2.58 5.26 -3.13
CA GLN A 20 -3.99 5.23 -2.76
C GLN A 20 -4.84 5.84 -3.87
N ALA A 21 -5.97 5.19 -4.17
CA ALA A 21 -7.02 5.81 -4.97
C ALA A 21 -7.70 6.90 -4.13
N SER A 22 -7.16 8.12 -4.19
CA SER A 22 -7.71 9.28 -3.48
C SER A 22 -7.62 10.52 -4.35
N GLY A 23 -8.77 10.96 -4.88
CA GLY A 23 -8.88 12.17 -5.68
C GLY A 23 -8.36 12.02 -7.10
N ALA A 24 -8.36 13.14 -7.84
CA ALA A 24 -7.84 13.20 -9.19
C ALA A 24 -6.30 13.25 -9.19
N LEU A 25 -5.68 12.48 -10.08
CA LEU A 25 -4.24 12.57 -10.32
C LEU A 25 -3.87 13.98 -10.80
N HIS A 26 -2.84 14.55 -10.19
CA HIS A 26 -2.31 15.85 -10.59
C HIS A 26 -0.80 15.79 -10.86
N LEU A 27 -0.25 16.88 -11.40
CA LEU A 27 1.16 16.96 -11.79
C LEU A 27 2.14 16.60 -10.65
N GLY A 28 1.79 16.96 -9.42
CA GLY A 28 2.54 16.54 -8.23
C GLY A 28 2.68 15.01 -8.08
N ASN A 29 1.63 14.22 -8.37
CA ASN A 29 1.74 12.75 -8.35
C ASN A 29 2.68 12.27 -9.46
N TYR A 30 2.59 12.87 -10.65
CA TYR A 30 3.45 12.51 -11.78
C TYR A 30 4.93 12.73 -11.47
N LEU A 31 5.29 13.95 -11.02
CA LEU A 31 6.67 14.32 -10.72
C LEU A 31 7.22 13.61 -9.49
N GLY A 32 6.38 13.37 -8.48
CA GLY A 32 6.80 12.79 -7.21
C GLY A 32 6.90 11.26 -7.21
N ALA A 33 5.93 10.57 -7.84
CA ALA A 33 5.82 9.12 -7.76
C ALA A 33 5.95 8.45 -9.13
N LEU A 34 5.07 8.76 -10.09
CA LEU A 34 4.95 7.97 -11.33
C LEU A 34 6.27 7.97 -12.11
N LYS A 35 6.85 9.15 -12.37
CA LYS A 35 8.13 9.26 -13.10
C LYS A 35 9.27 8.55 -12.38
N ARG A 36 9.31 8.62 -11.04
CA ARG A 36 10.35 7.96 -10.23
C ARG A 36 10.25 6.43 -10.37
N PHE A 37 9.07 5.86 -10.17
CA PHE A 37 8.90 4.41 -10.23
C PHE A 37 9.00 3.85 -11.65
N THR A 38 8.63 4.63 -12.67
CA THR A 38 8.98 4.31 -14.07
C THR A 38 10.50 4.23 -14.26
N ALA A 39 11.31 5.08 -13.63
CA ALA A 39 12.77 5.01 -13.77
C ALA A 39 13.40 3.85 -12.95
N LEU A 40 12.73 3.40 -11.89
CA LEU A 40 13.23 2.33 -11.02
C LEU A 40 13.02 0.92 -11.60
N GLN A 41 12.08 0.75 -12.54
CA GLN A 41 11.76 -0.56 -13.13
C GLN A 41 12.96 -1.24 -13.80
N ASP A 42 13.93 -0.47 -14.29
CA ASP A 42 15.13 -1.01 -14.94
C ASP A 42 16.24 -1.39 -13.95
N GLN A 43 16.08 -1.09 -12.66
CA GLN A 43 17.10 -1.32 -11.64
C GLN A 43 16.87 -2.58 -10.79
N ALA A 44 15.62 -2.96 -10.57
CA ALA A 44 15.24 -4.10 -9.76
C ALA A 44 13.79 -4.52 -10.05
N PRO A 45 13.42 -5.78 -9.75
CA PRO A 45 12.02 -6.21 -9.76
C PRO A 45 11.14 -5.23 -8.98
N THR A 46 10.19 -4.65 -9.69
CA THR A 46 9.32 -3.58 -9.19
C THR A 46 7.87 -4.05 -9.18
N PHE A 47 7.16 -3.71 -8.11
CA PHE A 47 5.75 -3.99 -7.91
C PHE A 47 5.06 -2.65 -7.62
N VAL A 48 4.04 -2.32 -8.40
CA VAL A 48 3.23 -1.12 -8.21
C VAL A 48 1.81 -1.59 -7.95
N PHE A 49 1.19 -1.09 -6.89
CA PHE A 49 -0.20 -1.42 -6.63
C PHE A 49 -1.04 -0.19 -6.33
N VAL A 50 -2.30 -0.27 -6.77
CA VAL A 50 -3.32 0.70 -6.38
C VAL A 50 -3.98 0.20 -5.10
N ALA A 51 -3.80 0.94 -4.02
CA ALA A 51 -4.19 0.59 -2.65
C ALA A 51 -5.70 0.82 -2.41
N ASP A 52 -6.55 0.09 -3.14
CA ASP A 52 -8.01 0.20 -3.07
C ASP A 52 -8.60 -0.33 -1.75
N MET A 53 -7.97 -1.31 -1.09
CA MET A 53 -8.37 -1.74 0.26
C MET A 53 -8.04 -0.69 1.32
N HIS A 54 -6.93 0.05 1.17
CA HIS A 54 -6.65 1.20 2.04
C HIS A 54 -7.62 2.35 1.81
N ALA A 55 -8.08 2.56 0.57
CA ALA A 55 -9.02 3.63 0.23
C ALA A 55 -10.37 3.47 0.96
N ILE A 56 -10.87 2.24 1.13
CA ILE A 56 -12.15 1.95 1.80
C ILE A 56 -12.09 2.01 3.33
N THR A 57 -10.94 2.37 3.94
CA THR A 57 -10.87 2.66 5.38
C THR A 57 -11.71 3.89 5.77
N VAL A 58 -12.05 4.72 4.78
CA VAL A 58 -13.09 5.76 4.82
C VAL A 58 -14.11 5.50 3.71
N TRP A 59 -15.30 6.10 3.80
CA TRP A 59 -16.34 5.89 2.80
C TRP A 59 -15.88 6.34 1.41
N GLN A 60 -16.23 5.54 0.40
CA GLN A 60 -15.96 5.80 -1.01
C GLN A 60 -17.23 5.57 -1.82
N ASP A 61 -17.42 6.35 -2.89
CA ASP A 61 -18.37 5.98 -3.95
C ASP A 61 -17.76 4.82 -4.76
N PRO A 62 -18.45 3.65 -4.87
CA PRO A 62 -17.90 2.48 -5.55
C PRO A 62 -17.58 2.69 -7.03
N ALA A 63 -18.38 3.48 -7.73
CA ALA A 63 -18.16 3.75 -9.16
C ALA A 63 -16.95 4.67 -9.35
N VAL A 64 -16.82 5.69 -8.49
CA VAL A 64 -15.67 6.60 -8.49
C VAL A 64 -14.39 5.85 -8.13
N LEU A 65 -14.39 5.02 -7.09
CA LEU A 65 -13.21 4.24 -6.69
C LEU A 65 -12.74 3.32 -7.84
N THR A 66 -13.68 2.63 -8.49
CA THR A 66 -13.37 1.76 -9.63
C THR A 66 -12.76 2.55 -10.78
N ALA A 67 -13.30 3.73 -11.09
CA ALA A 67 -12.79 4.61 -12.13
C ALA A 67 -11.37 5.12 -11.78
N GLN A 68 -11.17 5.62 -10.57
CA GLN A 68 -9.88 6.12 -10.08
C GLN A 68 -8.80 5.04 -10.08
N THR A 69 -9.13 3.81 -9.67
CA THR A 69 -8.17 2.70 -9.71
C THR A 69 -7.66 2.42 -11.13
N ARG A 70 -8.56 2.48 -12.12
CA ARG A 70 -8.19 2.32 -13.54
C ARG A 70 -7.41 3.52 -14.06
N GLU A 71 -7.81 4.74 -13.69
CA GLU A 71 -7.14 5.97 -14.08
C GLU A 71 -5.70 6.01 -13.58
N ILE A 72 -5.47 5.61 -12.33
CA ILE A 72 -4.13 5.51 -11.74
C ILE A 72 -3.27 4.50 -12.48
N ALA A 73 -3.80 3.31 -12.75
CA ALA A 73 -3.08 2.31 -13.54
C ALA A 73 -2.74 2.84 -14.94
N ALA A 74 -3.70 3.46 -15.62
CA ALA A 74 -3.50 4.07 -16.93
C ALA A 74 -2.44 5.17 -16.91
N ALA A 75 -2.38 5.98 -15.85
CA ALA A 75 -1.39 7.04 -15.70
C ALA A 75 0.03 6.50 -15.52
N TYR A 76 0.22 5.38 -14.79
CA TYR A 76 1.52 4.70 -14.74
C TYR A 76 1.95 4.17 -16.12
N LEU A 77 1.04 3.53 -16.85
CA LEU A 77 1.34 3.05 -18.20
C LEU A 77 1.71 4.22 -19.12
N ALA A 78 0.93 5.30 -19.07
CA ALA A 78 1.18 6.51 -19.85
C ALA A 78 2.48 7.22 -19.45
N SER A 79 2.94 7.08 -18.20
CA SER A 79 4.24 7.62 -17.76
C SER A 79 5.44 6.80 -18.22
N GLY A 80 5.22 5.66 -18.89
CA GLY A 80 6.27 4.78 -19.42
C GLY A 80 6.55 3.55 -18.56
N LEU A 81 5.70 3.22 -17.59
CA LEU A 81 5.79 1.93 -16.90
C LEU A 81 5.53 0.79 -17.88
N ASP A 82 6.46 -0.15 -17.99
CA ASP A 82 6.37 -1.32 -18.87
C ASP A 82 5.85 -2.54 -18.08
N PRO A 83 4.64 -3.06 -18.37
CA PRO A 83 4.08 -4.25 -17.71
C PRO A 83 4.92 -5.53 -17.88
N ALA A 84 5.81 -5.57 -18.87
CA ALA A 84 6.73 -6.70 -19.03
C ALA A 84 7.89 -6.67 -18.01
N LYS A 85 8.16 -5.51 -17.42
CA LYS A 85 9.23 -5.30 -16.42
C LYS A 85 8.69 -5.11 -15.00
N THR A 86 7.55 -4.43 -14.89
CA THR A 86 6.91 -4.11 -13.61
C THR A 86 5.56 -4.78 -13.50
N VAL A 87 5.28 -5.36 -12.33
CA VAL A 87 3.94 -5.88 -12.03
C VAL A 87 3.09 -4.73 -11.51
N ILE A 88 2.01 -4.39 -12.21
CA ILE A 88 1.00 -3.41 -11.78
C ILE A 88 -0.36 -4.07 -11.54
N PHE A 89 -0.98 -3.81 -10.39
CA PHE A 89 -2.24 -4.46 -10.01
C PHE A 89 -3.06 -3.67 -8.97
N PRO A 90 -4.39 -3.83 -8.89
CA PRO A 90 -5.15 -3.33 -7.75
C PRO A 90 -4.96 -4.25 -6.54
N GLN A 91 -4.80 -3.68 -5.34
CA GLN A 91 -4.52 -4.41 -4.10
C GLN A 91 -5.54 -5.53 -3.85
N SER A 92 -6.83 -5.22 -4.02
CA SER A 92 -7.94 -6.16 -3.82
C SER A 92 -7.92 -7.38 -4.74
N ALA A 93 -7.21 -7.34 -5.88
CA ALA A 93 -7.08 -8.49 -6.77
C ALA A 93 -6.13 -9.56 -6.23
N VAL A 94 -5.32 -9.26 -5.21
CA VAL A 94 -4.38 -10.20 -4.60
C VAL A 94 -4.81 -10.47 -3.15
N ARG A 95 -5.62 -11.53 -2.96
CA ARG A 95 -6.20 -11.91 -1.65
C ARG A 95 -5.17 -12.12 -0.54
N ALA A 96 -3.95 -12.51 -0.90
CA ALA A 96 -2.87 -12.75 0.05
C ALA A 96 -2.52 -11.51 0.91
N HIS A 97 -2.85 -10.29 0.46
CA HIS A 97 -2.76 -9.08 1.28
C HIS A 97 -3.68 -9.15 2.50
N ALA A 98 -4.95 -9.48 2.29
CA ALA A 98 -5.93 -9.63 3.36
C ALA A 98 -5.60 -10.80 4.28
N ASP A 99 -5.20 -11.94 3.70
CA ASP A 99 -4.88 -13.15 4.45
C ASP A 99 -3.66 -12.92 5.36
N LEU A 100 -2.61 -12.28 4.84
CA LEU A 100 -1.41 -11.96 5.63
C LEU A 100 -1.69 -10.88 6.67
N ALA A 101 -2.52 -9.87 6.36
CA ALA A 101 -2.94 -8.86 7.32
C ALA A 101 -3.68 -9.48 8.51
N TRP A 102 -4.52 -10.49 8.27
CA TRP A 102 -5.16 -11.24 9.36
C TRP A 102 -4.15 -11.91 10.28
N ILE A 103 -3.15 -12.60 9.71
CA ILE A 103 -2.07 -13.22 10.49
C ILE A 103 -1.30 -12.16 11.28
N PHE A 104 -1.00 -11.01 10.67
CA PHE A 104 -0.28 -9.93 11.32
C PHE A 104 -1.08 -9.25 12.44
N ASN A 105 -2.42 -9.21 12.34
CA ASN A 105 -3.26 -8.73 13.43
C ASN A 105 -3.11 -9.60 14.71
N CYS A 106 -2.74 -10.87 14.58
CA CYS A 106 -2.45 -11.74 15.73
C CYS A 106 -1.10 -11.44 16.41
N VAL A 107 -0.24 -10.63 15.79
CA VAL A 107 1.09 -10.26 16.30
C VAL A 107 1.14 -8.79 16.70
N ALA A 108 0.46 -7.92 15.95
CA ALA A 108 0.37 -6.49 16.23
C ALA A 108 -0.30 -6.24 17.60
N ARG A 109 0.26 -5.31 18.37
CA ARG A 109 -0.26 -4.95 19.69
C ARG A 109 -1.14 -3.71 19.58
N LEU A 110 -2.28 -3.70 20.28
CA LEU A 110 -3.17 -2.54 20.37
C LEU A 110 -2.41 -1.26 20.74
N GLY A 111 -1.55 -1.32 21.77
CA GLY A 111 -0.75 -0.17 22.18
C GLY A 111 0.21 0.38 21.12
N TRP A 112 0.60 -0.40 20.10
CA TRP A 112 1.37 0.09 18.96
C TRP A 112 0.49 0.91 18.02
N LEU A 113 -0.71 0.41 17.73
CA LEU A 113 -1.69 1.06 16.87
C LEU A 113 -2.25 2.35 17.51
N ASP A 114 -2.49 2.34 18.83
CA ASP A 114 -2.95 3.52 19.58
C ASP A 114 -1.99 4.70 19.52
N ARG A 115 -0.70 4.44 19.28
CA ARG A 115 0.34 5.47 19.20
C ARG A 115 0.47 6.08 17.82
N MET A 116 -0.11 5.48 16.78
CA MET A 116 -0.02 5.98 15.41
C MET A 116 -0.68 7.35 15.28
N THR A 117 0.09 8.35 14.86
CA THR A 117 -0.38 9.74 14.72
C THR A 117 -1.46 9.85 13.65
N GLN A 118 -1.31 9.10 12.56
CA GLN A 118 -2.27 9.11 11.45
C GLN A 118 -3.66 8.64 11.88
N PHE A 119 -3.75 7.63 12.76
CA PHE A 119 -5.02 7.22 13.32
C PHE A 119 -5.62 8.34 14.17
N LYS A 120 -4.82 8.99 15.04
CA LYS A 120 -5.30 10.09 15.89
C LYS A 120 -5.78 11.29 15.07
N GLU A 121 -5.06 11.65 14.01
CA GLU A 121 -5.41 12.76 13.13
C GLU A 121 -6.69 12.46 12.33
N LYS A 122 -6.77 11.27 11.71
CA LYS A 122 -7.92 10.89 10.88
C LYS A 122 -9.19 10.56 11.69
N SER A 123 -9.05 10.07 12.92
CA SER A 123 -10.20 9.81 13.82
C SER A 123 -10.71 11.07 14.53
N GLY A 124 -9.90 12.13 14.58
CA GLY A 124 -10.26 13.42 15.17
C GLY A 124 -10.74 13.30 16.62
N LYS A 125 -11.77 14.09 16.96
CA LYS A 125 -12.35 14.13 18.33
C LYS A 125 -13.26 12.93 18.64
N HIS A 126 -13.67 12.15 17.64
CA HIS A 126 -14.67 11.08 17.79
C HIS A 126 -14.08 9.72 17.43
N LYS A 127 -13.09 9.28 18.20
CA LYS A 127 -12.39 8.00 18.00
C LYS A 127 -13.32 6.79 17.90
N GLU A 128 -14.42 6.79 18.66
CA GLU A 128 -15.40 5.70 18.63
C GLU A 128 -16.15 5.57 17.30
N ARG A 129 -16.15 6.61 16.46
CA ARG A 129 -16.73 6.58 15.11
C ARG A 129 -15.75 6.17 14.03
N ALA A 130 -14.47 6.02 14.37
CA ALA A 130 -13.46 5.56 13.42
C ALA A 130 -13.71 4.08 13.07
N SER A 131 -13.52 3.73 11.79
CA SER A 131 -13.63 2.33 11.38
C SER A 131 -12.47 1.51 11.97
N VAL A 132 -12.72 0.23 12.25
CA VAL A 132 -11.64 -0.71 12.62
C VAL A 132 -10.59 -0.78 11.52
N GLY A 133 -11.01 -0.69 10.25
CA GLY A 133 -10.08 -0.61 9.12
C GLY A 133 -9.11 0.57 9.21
N LEU A 134 -9.59 1.76 9.60
CA LEU A 134 -8.73 2.93 9.81
C LEU A 134 -7.77 2.75 10.99
N TYR A 135 -8.11 1.91 11.97
CA TYR A 135 -7.22 1.58 13.07
C TYR A 135 -6.17 0.54 12.66
N THR A 136 -6.55 -0.47 11.87
CA THR A 136 -5.70 -1.61 11.51
C THR A 136 -5.00 -1.46 10.16
N TYR A 137 -5.23 -0.38 9.40
CA TYR A 137 -4.57 -0.19 8.10
C TYR A 137 -3.03 -0.28 8.15
N PRO A 138 -2.31 0.14 9.21
CA PRO A 138 -0.86 -0.04 9.26
C PRO A 138 -0.44 -1.52 9.25
N VAL A 139 -1.28 -2.40 9.77
CA VAL A 139 -1.06 -3.86 9.74
C VAL A 139 -1.23 -4.39 8.32
N LEU A 140 -2.24 -3.91 7.58
CA LEU A 140 -2.40 -4.20 6.16
C LEU A 140 -1.22 -3.68 5.34
N GLN A 141 -0.73 -2.46 5.64
CA GLN A 141 0.44 -1.90 4.96
C GLN A 141 1.70 -2.74 5.21
N ALA A 142 1.88 -3.28 6.42
CA ALA A 142 2.96 -4.21 6.70
C ALA A 142 2.82 -5.51 5.89
N ALA A 143 1.59 -6.03 5.74
CA ALA A 143 1.31 -7.19 4.89
C ALA A 143 1.64 -6.90 3.42
N ASP A 144 1.25 -5.74 2.90
CA ASP A 144 1.54 -5.32 1.52
C ASP A 144 3.04 -5.38 1.21
N ILE A 145 3.86 -4.89 2.15
CA ILE A 145 5.32 -4.85 2.05
C ILE A 145 5.93 -6.25 2.15
N LEU A 146 5.54 -7.02 3.17
CA LEU A 146 6.18 -8.29 3.50
C LEU A 146 5.76 -9.43 2.58
N LEU A 147 4.58 -9.36 1.95
CA LEU A 147 4.14 -10.36 0.97
C LEU A 147 5.14 -10.51 -0.19
N TYR A 148 5.70 -9.39 -0.65
CA TYR A 148 6.69 -9.38 -1.74
C TYR A 148 8.15 -9.42 -1.25
N LYS A 149 8.36 -9.38 0.08
CA LYS A 149 9.68 -9.19 0.69
C LYS A 149 10.38 -7.94 0.12
N ALA A 150 9.64 -6.83 0.07
CA ALA A 150 10.16 -5.57 -0.45
C ALA A 150 11.34 -5.08 0.41
N THR A 151 12.41 -4.65 -0.24
CA THR A 151 13.61 -4.10 0.41
C THR A 151 13.65 -2.57 0.33
N GLU A 152 12.83 -1.99 -0.56
CA GLU A 152 12.65 -0.55 -0.73
C GLU A 152 11.16 -0.27 -0.98
N VAL A 153 10.64 0.80 -0.35
CA VAL A 153 9.23 1.24 -0.39
C VAL A 153 9.13 2.73 -0.70
#